data_AF-A0A7X7LD78-F1
#
_entry.id   AF-A0A7X7LD78-F1
#
_cell.length_a   1.000
_cell.length_b   1.000
_cell.length_c   1.000
_cell.angle_alpha   90.00
_cell.angle_beta   90.00
_cell.angle_gamma   90.00
#
_symmetry.space_group_name_H-M   'P 1'
#
loop_
_entity.id
_entity.type
_entity.pdbx_description
1 polymer ?
#
loop_
_entity_poly.entity_id
_entity_poly.type
_entity_poly.pdbx_seq_one_letter_code
_entity_poly.pdbx_strand_id
1 'polypeptide(L)'
;MNAHPLQRQIVIAAAVVLALSVAAILVIAAIWNSIFVYIRPGQMGVLMKKTGGPLDPGQILARPGQQGVQADVLAEGRHFVLP
;
A
#
# COMPACT_ATOMS: atom_id res chain seq x y z
N MET A 1 -36.20 -15.68 -30.62
CA MET A 1 -35.17 -15.13 -31.54
C MET A 1 -33.88 -15.06 -30.73
N ASN A 2 -33.18 -16.19 -30.65
CA ASN A 2 -32.10 -16.39 -29.70
C ASN A 2 -30.86 -15.66 -30.22
N ALA A 3 -30.27 -14.76 -29.43
CA ALA A 3 -29.05 -14.06 -29.81
C ALA A 3 -28.00 -15.07 -30.29
N HIS A 4 -27.41 -14.80 -31.46
CA HIS A 4 -26.44 -15.66 -32.11
C HIS A 4 -25.29 -15.98 -31.11
N PRO A 5 -24.83 -17.24 -30.98
CA PRO A 5 -23.88 -17.66 -29.93
C PRO A 5 -22.61 -16.79 -29.87
N LEU A 6 -22.21 -16.22 -31.02
CA LEU A 6 -21.11 -15.26 -31.14
C LEU A 6 -21.35 -13.95 -30.36
N GLN A 7 -22.56 -13.39 -30.40
CA GLN A 7 -22.88 -12.14 -29.70
C GLN A 7 -22.79 -12.32 -28.18
N ARG A 8 -23.24 -13.48 -27.66
CA ARG A 8 -23.13 -13.81 -26.23
C ARG A 8 -21.67 -13.95 -25.80
N GLN A 9 -20.83 -14.60 -26.61
CA GLN A 9 -19.40 -14.75 -26.32
C GLN A 9 -18.67 -13.40 -26.29
N ILE A 10 -18.98 -12.48 -27.22
CA ILE A 10 -18.40 -11.13 -27.26
C ILE A 10 -18.78 -10.33 -26.00
N VAL A 11 -20.06 -10.37 -25.60
CA VAL A 11 -20.52 -9.64 -24.41
C VAL A 11 -19.84 -10.17 -23.14
N ILE A 12 -19.71 -11.49 -23.00
CA ILE A 12 -19.02 -12.11 -21.87
C ILE A 12 -17.55 -11.71 -21.86
N ALA A 13 -16.85 -11.79 -23.00
CA ALA A 13 -15.45 -11.41 -23.09
C ALA A 13 -15.24 -9.93 -22.73
N ALA A 14 -16.08 -9.02 -23.25
CA ALA A 14 -16.03 -7.60 -22.93
C ALA A 14 -16.28 -7.33 -21.44
N ALA A 15 -17.24 -8.02 -20.83
CA ALA A 15 -17.54 -7.90 -19.40
C ALA A 15 -16.36 -8.38 -18.53
N VAL A 16 -15.69 -9.47 -18.92
CA VAL A 16 -14.51 -9.99 -18.21
C VAL A 16 -13.34 -9.00 -18.32
N VAL A 17 -13.06 -8.48 -19.51
CA VAL A 17 -11.99 -7.48 -19.69
C VAL A 17 -12.26 -6.24 -18.85
N LEU A 18 -13.50 -5.73 -18.87
CA LEU A 18 -13.89 -4.57 -18.06
C LEU A 18 -13.71 -4.86 -16.56
N ALA A 19 -14.16 -6.02 -16.09
CA ALA A 19 -14.00 -6.41 -14.69
C ALA A 19 -12.53 -6.49 -14.27
N LEU A 20 -11.67 -7.07 -15.12
CA LEU A 20 -10.23 -7.14 -14.88
C LEU A 20 -9.58 -5.76 -14.87
N SER A 21 -9.96 -4.87 -15.79
CA SER A 21 -9.47 -3.49 -15.81
C SER A 21 -9.86 -2.72 -14.54
N VAL A 22 -11.11 -2.86 -14.10
CA VAL A 22 -11.57 -2.24 -12.85
C VAL A 22 -10.81 -2.80 -11.66
N ALA A 23 -10.64 -4.11 -11.58
CA ALA A 23 -9.85 -4.75 -10.52
C ALA A 23 -8.40 -4.24 -10.52
N ALA A 24 -7.75 -4.13 -11.69
CA ALA A 24 -6.41 -3.60 -11.81
C ALA A 24 -6.31 -2.15 -11.33
N ILE A 25 -7.26 -1.28 -11.72
CA ILE A 25 -7.31 0.12 -11.26
C ILE A 25 -7.44 0.18 -9.74
N LEU A 26 -8.30 -0.64 -9.14
CA LEU A 26 -8.49 -0.69 -7.69
C LEU A 26 -7.21 -1.15 -6.97
N VAL A 27 -6.50 -2.15 -7.51
CA VAL A 27 -5.22 -2.61 -6.97
C VAL A 27 -4.16 -1.52 -7.05
N ILE A 28 -4.06 -0.83 -8.19
CA ILE A 28 -3.11 0.29 -8.35
C ILE A 28 -3.43 1.42 -7.38
N ALA A 29 -4.70 1.78 -7.23
CA ALA A 29 -5.14 2.80 -6.28
C ALA A 29 -4.85 2.40 -4.82
N ALA A 30 -5.04 1.14 -4.46
CA ALA A 30 -4.74 0.61 -3.13
C ALA A 30 -3.23 0.66 -2.83
N ILE A 31 -2.39 0.28 -3.80
CA ILE A 31 -0.92 0.38 -3.69
C ILE A 31 -0.51 1.84 -3.52
N TRP A 32 -1.03 2.76 -4.33
CA TRP A 32 -0.71 4.19 -4.24
C TRP A 32 -1.09 4.78 -2.87
N ASN A 33 -2.25 4.40 -2.33
CA ASN A 33 -2.68 4.86 -1.00
C ASN A 33 -1.81 4.27 0.12
N SER A 34 -1.36 3.02 -0.01
CA SER A 34 -0.52 2.35 1.00
C SER A 34 0.89 2.93 1.11
N ILE A 35 1.40 3.54 0.03
CA ILE A 35 2.75 4.12 -0.04
C ILE A 35 2.82 5.52 0.59
N PHE A 36 1.73 6.28 0.55
CA PHE A 36 1.70 7.66 1.02
C PHE A 36 0.92 7.81 2.32
N VAL A 37 1.64 8.09 3.40
CA VAL A 37 1.05 8.36 4.71
C VAL A 37 1.00 9.88 4.93
N TYR A 38 -0.19 10.40 5.24
CA TYR A 38 -0.36 11.79 5.64
C TYR A 38 -0.48 11.91 7.16
N ILE A 39 0.42 12.67 7.75
CA ILE A 39 0.44 13.00 9.17
C ILE A 39 -0.20 14.36 9.34
N ARG A 40 -1.24 14.42 10.18
CA ARG A 40 -2.03 15.63 10.37
C ARG A 40 -1.22 16.69 11.12
N PRO A 41 -1.56 17.98 10.97
CA PRO A 41 -0.93 19.04 11.74
C PRO A 41 -1.02 18.78 13.25
N GLY A 42 0.07 19.01 13.97
CA GLY A 42 0.14 18.74 15.42
C GLY A 42 0.22 17.25 15.80
N GLN A 43 0.38 16.35 14.82
CA GLN A 43 0.69 14.93 15.06
C GLN A 43 2.12 14.61 14.61
N MET A 44 2.70 13.58 15.22
CA MET A 44 3.97 13.00 14.82
C MET A 44 3.80 11.52 14.50
N GLY A 45 4.47 11.05 13.46
CA GLY A 45 4.47 9.64 13.07
C GLY A 45 5.64 8.91 13.72
N VAL A 46 5.34 7.87 14.49
CA VAL A 46 6.36 6.94 15.01
C VAL A 46 6.48 5.77 14.03
N LEU A 47 7.66 5.60 13.43
CA LEU A 47 7.90 4.53 12.48
C LEU A 47 8.39 3.27 13.20
N MET A 48 7.78 2.13 12.90
CA MET A 48 8.24 0.82 13.36
C MET A 48 8.63 -0.03 12.16
N LYS A 49 9.93 -0.29 12.00
CA LYS A 49 10.42 -1.17 10.94
C LYS A 49 10.27 -2.62 11.35
N LYS A 50 9.71 -3.44 10.47
CA LYS A 50 9.59 -4.89 10.67
C LYS A 50 10.77 -5.68 10.11
N THR A 51 11.68 -4.99 9.43
CA THR A 51 12.86 -5.55 8.76
C THR A 51 14.11 -4.84 9.22
N GLY A 52 15.25 -5.56 9.20
CA GLY A 52 16.54 -5.06 9.64
C GLY A 52 17.24 -5.98 10.64
N GLY A 53 18.40 -5.56 11.12
CA GLY A 53 19.12 -6.26 12.19
C GLY A 53 18.38 -6.19 13.52
N PRO A 54 18.59 -7.15 14.44
CA PRO A 54 18.00 -7.10 15.78
C PRO A 54 18.53 -5.89 16.58
N LEU A 55 17.77 -5.49 17.60
CA LEU A 55 18.23 -4.50 18.57
C LEU A 55 19.29 -5.10 19.48
N ASP A 56 20.22 -4.29 19.95
CA ASP A 56 21.20 -4.70 20.95
C ASP A 56 20.51 -4.94 22.31
N PRO A 57 21.06 -5.79 23.19
CA PRO A 57 20.50 -6.02 24.52
C PRO A 57 20.35 -4.71 25.31
N GLY A 58 19.12 -4.42 25.76
CA GLY A 58 18.80 -3.19 26.50
C GLY A 58 18.54 -1.95 25.62
N GLN A 59 18.65 -2.08 24.30
CA GLN A 59 18.31 -1.01 23.36
C GLN A 59 16.80 -1.00 23.07
N ILE A 60 16.16 0.16 23.25
CA ILE A 60 14.72 0.34 22.99
C ILE A 60 14.47 0.99 21.62
N LEU A 61 15.24 2.03 21.28
CA LEU A 61 15.12 2.75 20.00
C LEU A 61 16.07 2.16 18.96
N ALA A 62 15.51 1.73 17.84
CA ALA A 62 16.24 1.18 16.71
C ALA A 62 16.99 2.27 15.95
N ARG A 63 18.25 1.96 15.60
CA ARG A 63 19.09 2.79 14.72
C ARG A 63 18.77 2.52 13.25
N PRO A 64 19.26 3.35 12.31
CA PRO A 64 19.12 3.07 10.88
C PRO A 64 19.62 1.66 10.54
N GLY A 65 18.75 0.84 9.95
CA GLY A 65 19.04 -0.55 9.58
C GLY A 65 18.66 -1.61 10.61
N GLN A 66 18.22 -1.23 11.81
CA GLN A 66 17.66 -2.13 12.81
C GLN A 66 16.12 -2.20 12.70
N GLN A 67 15.56 -3.37 12.99
CA GLN A 67 14.13 -3.56 13.18
C GLN A 67 13.67 -2.90 14.49
N GLY A 68 12.38 -2.60 14.62
CA GLY A 68 11.78 -1.99 15.81
C GLY A 68 11.42 -0.51 15.64
N VAL A 69 11.11 0.12 16.77
CA VAL A 69 10.70 1.54 16.84
C VAL A 69 11.89 2.41 16.51
N GLN A 70 11.79 3.19 15.43
CA GLN A 70 12.89 4.05 14.98
C GLN A 70 13.04 5.26 15.92
N ALA A 71 14.27 5.69 16.14
CA ALA A 71 14.57 6.91 16.89
C ALA A 71 14.06 8.18 16.17
N ASP A 72 14.10 8.17 14.84
CA ASP A 72 13.63 9.27 14.01
C ASP A 72 12.11 9.21 13.81
N VAL A 73 11.49 10.38 13.87
CA VAL A 73 10.04 10.56 13.80
C VAL A 73 9.67 11.34 12.54
N LEU A 74 8.50 11.04 12.00
CA LEU A 74 7.96 11.75 10.84
C LEU A 74 7.18 12.98 11.32
N ALA A 75 7.60 14.16 10.85
CA ALA A 75 6.89 15.42 11.12
C ALA A 75 5.51 15.44 10.43
N GLU A 76 4.74 16.49 10.66
CA GLU A 76 3.50 16.71 9.91
C GLU A 76 3.73 16.80 8.38
N GLY A 77 2.70 16.47 7.61
CA GLY A 77 2.77 16.47 6.14
C GLY A 77 2.68 15.07 5.52
N ARG A 78 3.00 14.98 4.23
CA ARG A 78 2.89 13.75 3.45
C ARG A 78 4.24 13.07 3.32
N HIS A 79 4.33 11.84 3.81
CA HIS A 79 5.55 11.03 3.81
C HIS A 79 5.39 9.81 2.93
N PHE A 80 6.49 9.42 2.30
CA PHE A 80 6.61 8.16 1.57
C PHE A 80 7.06 7.09 2.55
N VAL A 81 6.18 6.14 2.85
CA VAL A 81 6.47 5.02 3.75
C VAL A 81 6.15 3.74 3.00
N LEU A 82 7.18 2.95 2.71
CA LEU A 82 6.96 1.62 2.14
C LEU A 82 6.36 0.72 3.24
N PRO A 83 5.24 0.02 2.96
CA PRO A 83 4.62 -0.90 3.90
C PRO A 83 5.49 -2.12 4.24
#